data_AF-A0AAU4R9V7-F1
#
_entry.id   AF-A0AAU4R9V7-F1
#
_cell.length_a   1.000
_cell.length_b   1.000
_cell.length_c   1.000
_cell.angle_alpha   90.00
_cell.angle_beta   90.00
_cell.angle_gamma   90.00
#
_symmetry.space_group_name_H-M   'P 1'
#
loop_
_entity.id
_entity.type
_entity.pdbx_description
1 polymer ?
#
loop_
_entity_poly.entity_id
_entity_poly.type
_entity_poly.pdbx_seq_one_letter_code
_entity_poly.pdbx_strand_id
1 'polypeptide(L)'
;MTTTPTPSRTPYRSALHPTRAGFPGLLRAEWTKFRTVRAWPLVLAVAAAVTVVISQLGAAGSSFGGGPEVTVGPDGTVVTDAFHFTHRPLTGDGSLTARVTGLRSADGRDIEPWAKAGLMVKRSLEPGAPYAAVMTTPEHGVRMQWNFTHDTAGDGGGTAAWLRLTRSGDRLTGYESGDGRTWHRITEVRLDGLPRTVQVGLFVATPAHQVLRRSFGGTTEVFGGGSVTAAFDGPALRGTSTGAAWTSTDVGGPVPNGPTPADAEPGRTRVSATGTHTLTGRGDVAPDESLGDPVQMSFQGVFVGVLFMVALGALFVTSEYKRGLIRTTFTATPSRTRVLAAKTLVVTAVTFAVSLPATALSFTLAQSRLRTNGYRPPAFPDLSLLDTPALRAVVGSAALLSLVAVLALAVGVLLRTSAGAIAAVVVLVVLPQILAFALPLPAAHWLLRLTPAAAFAIQQGVTYYPQVDHTCLPESGCYPMTPWGGLSVLAAYAGVALLLAAWRLRGRDA
;
A
#
# COMPACT_ATOMS: atom_id res chain seq x y z
N MET A 1 -78.71 -2.24 60.37
CA MET A 1 -78.16 -1.64 59.14
C MET A 1 -76.96 -0.80 59.54
N THR A 2 -75.76 -1.34 59.39
CA THR A 2 -74.48 -0.72 59.79
C THR A 2 -73.67 -0.48 58.52
N THR A 3 -73.54 0.78 58.11
CA THR A 3 -72.75 1.21 56.95
C THR A 3 -71.30 1.40 57.37
N THR A 4 -70.41 0.55 56.86
CA THR A 4 -68.94 0.67 57.02
C THR A 4 -68.41 1.71 56.02
N PRO A 5 -67.57 2.68 56.42
CA PRO A 5 -67.01 3.66 55.49
C PRO A 5 -65.89 3.02 54.64
N THR A 6 -65.92 3.28 53.34
CA THR A 6 -64.92 2.82 52.38
C THR A 6 -63.62 3.61 52.55
N PRO A 7 -62.43 2.98 52.65
CA PRO A 7 -61.18 3.72 52.74
C PRO A 7 -60.85 4.40 51.41
N SER A 8 -60.59 5.71 51.45
CA SER A 8 -60.08 6.47 50.31
C SER A 8 -58.67 5.99 49.95
N ARG A 9 -58.52 5.34 48.79
CA ARG A 9 -57.20 5.02 48.21
C ARG A 9 -56.56 6.32 47.73
N THR A 10 -55.57 6.81 48.45
CA THR A 10 -54.65 7.83 47.94
C THR A 10 -53.84 7.22 46.78
N PRO A 11 -53.74 7.88 45.61
CA PRO A 11 -52.90 7.39 44.53
C PRO A 11 -51.44 7.40 44.98
N TYR A 12 -50.78 6.25 44.85
CA TYR A 12 -49.35 6.11 45.12
C TYR A 12 -48.57 7.09 44.23
N ARG A 13 -48.01 8.14 44.83
CA ARG A 13 -46.99 8.98 44.20
C ARG A 13 -45.63 8.43 44.59
N SER A 14 -44.91 7.88 43.62
CA SER A 14 -43.53 7.43 43.84
C SER A 14 -42.68 8.64 44.28
N ALA A 15 -41.91 8.46 45.36
CA ALA A 15 -40.98 9.46 45.90
C ALA A 15 -39.63 9.49 45.16
N LEU A 16 -39.47 8.69 44.09
CA LEU A 16 -38.26 8.69 43.30
C LEU A 16 -38.22 9.96 42.46
N HIS A 17 -37.38 10.91 42.87
CA HIS A 17 -36.96 11.98 41.97
C HIS A 17 -36.46 11.35 40.68
N PRO A 18 -36.99 11.72 39.50
CA PRO A 18 -36.44 11.26 38.25
C PRO A 18 -35.10 11.98 38.07
N THR A 19 -34.03 11.44 38.65
CA THR A 19 -32.68 11.74 38.17
C THR A 19 -32.66 11.27 36.73
N ARG A 20 -32.95 12.18 35.79
CA ARG A 20 -32.73 11.99 34.37
C ARG A 20 -31.27 11.58 34.24
N ALA A 21 -31.00 10.29 34.07
CA ALA A 21 -29.64 9.80 33.96
C ALA A 21 -28.98 10.59 32.81
N GLY A 22 -27.99 11.41 33.15
CA GLY A 22 -27.23 12.15 32.15
C GLY A 22 -26.56 11.19 31.17
N PHE A 23 -25.97 11.72 30.10
CA PHE A 23 -25.22 10.90 29.14
C PHE A 23 -24.20 9.93 29.78
N PRO A 24 -23.48 10.28 30.87
CA PRO A 24 -22.62 9.34 31.57
C PRO A 24 -23.36 8.15 32.21
N GLY A 25 -24.61 8.35 32.67
CA GLY A 25 -25.45 7.29 33.20
C GLY A 25 -25.89 6.31 32.10
N LEU A 26 -26.17 6.80 30.90
CA LEU A 26 -26.44 5.97 29.73
C LEU A 26 -25.23 5.12 29.33
N LEU A 27 -24.05 5.73 29.29
CA LEU A 27 -22.81 5.01 29.00
C LEU A 27 -22.56 3.89 30.03
N ARG A 28 -22.75 4.17 31.32
CA ARG A 28 -22.65 3.14 32.38
C ARG A 28 -23.67 2.02 32.18
N ALA A 29 -24.92 2.33 31.85
CA ALA A 29 -25.95 1.32 31.63
C ALA A 29 -25.62 0.40 30.44
N GLU A 30 -25.20 0.97 29.31
CA GLU A 30 -24.79 0.21 28.13
C GLU A 30 -23.54 -0.64 28.41
N TRP A 31 -22.57 -0.10 29.15
CA TRP A 31 -21.39 -0.84 29.60
C TRP A 31 -21.75 -2.03 30.51
N THR A 32 -22.65 -1.83 31.48
CA THR A 32 -23.13 -2.90 32.36
C THR A 32 -23.85 -3.98 31.56
N LYS A 33 -24.67 -3.61 30.57
CA LYS A 33 -25.33 -4.58 29.68
C LYS A 33 -24.31 -5.41 28.90
N PHE A 34 -23.31 -4.74 28.33
CA PHE A 34 -22.25 -5.42 27.60
C PHE A 34 -21.54 -6.47 28.48
N ARG A 35 -21.18 -6.08 29.70
CA ARG A 35 -20.43 -6.95 30.63
C ARG A 35 -21.25 -8.09 31.21
N THR A 36 -22.55 -7.90 31.43
CA THR A 36 -23.42 -8.89 32.08
C THR A 36 -23.93 -9.97 31.12
N VAL A 37 -24.12 -9.66 29.84
CA VAL A 37 -24.56 -10.64 28.85
C VAL A 37 -23.33 -11.40 28.33
N ARG A 38 -23.11 -12.62 28.88
CA ARG A 38 -21.94 -13.49 28.58
C ARG A 38 -21.63 -13.70 27.09
N ALA A 39 -22.64 -13.62 26.24
CA ALA A 39 -22.45 -13.78 24.79
C ALA A 39 -21.53 -12.71 24.17
N TRP A 40 -21.60 -11.46 24.61
CA TRP A 40 -20.79 -10.38 24.02
C TRP A 40 -19.28 -10.51 24.27
N PRO A 41 -18.80 -10.68 25.52
CA PRO A 41 -17.38 -10.89 25.76
C PRO A 41 -16.87 -12.19 25.13
N LEU A 42 -17.71 -13.25 25.07
CA LEU A 42 -17.34 -14.49 24.40
C LEU A 42 -17.15 -14.27 22.88
N VAL A 43 -18.07 -13.59 22.21
CA VAL A 43 -17.95 -13.27 20.77
C VAL A 43 -16.69 -12.46 20.49
N LEU A 44 -16.37 -11.46 21.33
CA LEU A 44 -15.14 -10.68 21.17
C LEU A 44 -13.87 -11.50 21.40
N ALA A 45 -13.86 -12.36 22.43
CA ALA A 45 -12.73 -13.24 22.70
C ALA A 45 -12.51 -14.23 21.54
N VAL A 46 -13.57 -14.82 21.02
CA VAL A 46 -13.52 -15.70 19.84
C VAL A 46 -13.07 -14.92 18.61
N ALA A 47 -13.59 -13.72 18.37
CA ALA A 47 -13.19 -12.88 17.25
C ALA A 47 -11.69 -12.54 17.30
N ALA A 48 -11.18 -12.16 18.47
CA ALA A 48 -9.77 -11.90 18.70
C ALA A 48 -8.91 -13.16 18.47
N ALA A 49 -9.31 -14.29 19.05
CA ALA A 49 -8.61 -15.56 18.89
C ALA A 49 -8.57 -16.01 17.43
N VAL A 50 -9.70 -15.96 16.72
CA VAL A 50 -9.78 -16.33 15.29
C VAL A 50 -8.94 -15.38 14.44
N THR A 51 -8.97 -14.07 14.71
CA THR A 51 -8.13 -13.08 14.00
C THR A 51 -6.65 -13.43 14.15
N VAL A 52 -6.20 -13.76 15.35
CA VAL A 52 -4.80 -14.16 15.60
C VAL A 52 -4.49 -15.49 14.91
N VAL A 53 -5.31 -16.51 15.11
CA VAL A 53 -5.08 -17.87 14.58
C VAL A 53 -5.03 -17.87 13.05
N ILE A 54 -5.98 -17.21 12.37
CA ILE A 54 -5.99 -17.15 10.90
C ILE A 54 -4.77 -16.39 10.38
N SER A 55 -4.37 -15.29 11.04
CA SER A 55 -3.14 -14.58 10.67
C SER A 55 -1.89 -15.46 10.83
N GLN A 56 -1.85 -16.32 11.86
CA GLN A 56 -0.77 -17.29 12.04
C GLN A 56 -0.77 -18.37 10.96
N LEU A 57 -1.94 -18.86 10.54
CA LEU A 57 -2.03 -19.83 9.44
C LEU A 57 -1.54 -19.23 8.12
N GLY A 58 -1.89 -17.96 7.84
CA GLY A 58 -1.39 -17.22 6.69
C GLY A 58 0.14 -17.11 6.67
N ALA A 59 0.72 -16.67 7.80
CA ALA A 59 2.16 -16.57 7.96
C ALA A 59 2.86 -17.93 7.87
N ALA A 60 2.28 -18.98 8.46
CA ALA A 60 2.84 -20.34 8.43
C ALA A 60 2.81 -20.96 7.03
N GLY A 61 1.80 -20.63 6.22
CA GLY A 61 1.70 -21.06 4.83
C GLY A 61 2.58 -20.27 3.85
N SER A 62 3.19 -19.17 4.30
CA SER A 62 4.05 -18.32 3.48
C SER A 62 5.52 -18.72 3.66
N SER A 63 6.24 -18.96 2.58
CA SER A 63 7.69 -19.24 2.61
C SER A 63 8.43 -18.41 1.57
N PHE A 64 9.67 -18.04 1.91
CA PHE A 64 10.60 -17.38 1.01
C PHE A 64 11.95 -18.10 1.11
N GLY A 65 12.42 -18.70 0.02
CA GLY A 65 13.68 -19.43 0.01
C GLY A 65 14.21 -19.67 -1.39
N GLY A 66 15.54 -19.72 -1.54
CA GLY A 66 16.19 -20.06 -2.80
C GLY A 66 16.23 -18.96 -3.87
N GLY A 67 15.95 -17.70 -3.51
CA GLY A 67 16.10 -16.56 -4.42
C GLY A 67 17.57 -16.12 -4.60
N PRO A 68 17.89 -15.39 -5.68
CA PRO A 68 19.20 -14.75 -5.84
C PRO A 68 19.49 -13.79 -4.66
N GLU A 69 20.78 -13.52 -4.43
CA GLU A 69 21.19 -12.52 -3.45
C GLU A 69 20.53 -11.17 -3.78
N VAL A 70 19.81 -10.62 -2.81
CA VAL A 70 19.04 -9.40 -3.02
C VAL A 70 19.97 -8.20 -3.02
N THR A 71 19.81 -7.33 -4.02
CA THR A 71 20.62 -6.10 -4.12
C THR A 71 19.99 -5.00 -3.29
N VAL A 72 20.82 -4.31 -2.50
CA VAL A 72 20.38 -3.26 -1.58
C VAL A 72 21.00 -1.94 -1.98
N GLY A 73 20.18 -0.91 -2.11
CA GLY A 73 20.62 0.44 -2.39
C GLY A 73 21.24 1.13 -1.17
N PRO A 74 21.76 2.36 -1.33
CA PRO A 74 22.43 3.11 -0.26
C PRO A 74 21.57 3.34 0.99
N ASP A 75 20.25 3.45 0.80
CA ASP A 75 19.29 3.71 1.87
C ASP A 75 18.72 2.42 2.51
N GLY A 76 19.28 1.25 2.19
CA GLY A 76 18.81 -0.04 2.71
C GLY A 76 17.56 -0.59 2.03
N THR A 77 17.02 0.13 1.03
CA THR A 77 15.89 -0.34 0.21
C THR A 77 16.36 -1.42 -0.76
N VAL A 78 15.54 -2.42 -1.01
CA VAL A 78 15.81 -3.43 -2.04
C VAL A 78 15.64 -2.81 -3.42
N VAL A 79 16.61 -3.03 -4.31
CA VAL A 79 16.65 -2.40 -5.64
C VAL A 79 16.96 -3.44 -6.71
N THR A 80 16.47 -3.16 -7.92
CA THR A 80 17.04 -3.75 -9.14
C THR A 80 18.14 -2.82 -9.64
N ASP A 81 19.35 -3.34 -9.79
CA ASP A 81 20.51 -2.64 -10.34
C ASP A 81 21.18 -3.50 -11.40
N ALA A 82 20.44 -3.76 -12.48
CA ALA A 82 20.86 -4.61 -13.58
C ALA A 82 20.69 -3.86 -14.90
N PHE A 83 21.78 -3.53 -15.59
CA PHE A 83 21.72 -2.70 -16.80
C PHE A 83 23.01 -2.78 -17.63
N HIS A 84 22.93 -2.37 -18.90
CA HIS A 84 24.11 -2.29 -19.76
C HIS A 84 24.76 -0.91 -19.66
N PHE A 85 26.05 -0.88 -19.31
CA PHE A 85 26.79 0.36 -19.05
C PHE A 85 28.05 0.45 -19.91
N THR A 86 28.15 1.49 -20.74
CA THR A 86 29.36 1.86 -21.49
C THR A 86 30.05 3.02 -20.79
N HIS A 87 31.18 2.77 -20.12
CA HIS A 87 31.73 3.69 -19.13
C HIS A 87 33.24 3.89 -19.24
N ARG A 88 33.72 4.88 -18.48
CA ARG A 88 35.12 5.19 -18.22
C ARG A 88 35.29 5.68 -16.79
N PRO A 89 36.49 5.53 -16.18
CA PRO A 89 36.78 6.16 -14.92
C PRO A 89 36.88 7.69 -15.08
N LEU A 90 36.27 8.45 -14.18
CA LEU A 90 36.42 9.90 -14.05
C LEU A 90 37.02 10.21 -12.67
N THR A 91 38.19 10.86 -12.68
CA THR A 91 38.91 11.28 -11.48
C THR A 91 38.73 12.77 -11.24
N GLY A 92 38.16 13.13 -10.08
CA GLY A 92 37.83 14.50 -9.73
C GLY A 92 36.59 15.01 -10.46
N ASP A 93 36.60 16.29 -10.80
CA ASP A 93 35.48 16.98 -11.42
C ASP A 93 35.45 16.75 -12.93
N GLY A 94 34.25 16.88 -13.50
CA GLY A 94 34.07 16.68 -14.92
C GLY A 94 32.62 16.74 -15.37
N SER A 95 32.41 16.60 -16.67
CA SER A 95 31.07 16.55 -17.26
C SER A 95 31.03 15.56 -18.40
N LEU A 96 29.97 14.76 -18.47
CA LEU A 96 29.63 13.97 -19.64
C LEU A 96 28.45 14.64 -20.36
N THR A 97 28.54 14.79 -21.68
CA THR A 97 27.47 15.27 -22.54
C THR A 97 27.24 14.28 -23.68
N ALA A 98 25.99 13.94 -24.00
CA ALA A 98 25.65 13.15 -25.18
C ALA A 98 24.23 13.50 -25.65
N ARG A 99 23.93 13.22 -26.92
CA ARG A 99 22.56 13.33 -27.46
C ARG A 99 21.95 11.94 -27.56
N VAL A 100 20.78 11.73 -26.96
CA VAL A 100 19.99 10.52 -27.22
C VAL A 100 19.16 10.77 -28.48
N THR A 101 19.38 9.97 -29.52
CA THR A 101 18.72 10.14 -30.83
C THR A 101 17.60 9.14 -31.08
N GLY A 102 17.55 8.06 -30.30
CA GLY A 102 16.44 7.12 -30.35
C GLY A 102 16.52 6.11 -29.23
N LEU A 103 15.33 5.66 -28.80
CA LEU A 103 15.12 4.61 -27.83
C LEU A 103 13.99 3.72 -28.35
N ARG A 104 14.24 2.43 -28.50
CA ARG A 104 13.28 1.49 -29.10
C ARG A 104 13.39 0.11 -28.48
N SER A 105 12.30 -0.65 -28.51
CA SER A 105 12.34 -2.07 -28.19
C SER A 105 13.31 -2.81 -29.12
N ALA A 106 13.99 -3.81 -28.55
CA ALA A 106 14.93 -4.69 -29.25
C ALA A 106 14.38 -6.10 -29.45
N ASP A 107 13.27 -6.47 -28.80
CA ASP A 107 12.66 -7.80 -28.87
C ASP A 107 11.36 -7.82 -29.72
N GLY A 108 10.98 -6.69 -30.30
CA GLY A 108 9.79 -6.56 -31.16
C GLY A 108 8.47 -6.41 -30.39
N ARG A 109 8.51 -6.36 -29.06
CA ARG A 109 7.36 -5.99 -28.21
C ARG A 109 7.22 -4.48 -28.11
N ASP A 110 6.11 -4.03 -27.52
CA ASP A 110 5.94 -2.64 -27.13
C ASP A 110 7.05 -2.23 -26.15
N ILE A 111 7.52 -0.99 -26.26
CA ILE A 111 8.55 -0.47 -25.35
C ILE A 111 7.93 -0.15 -23.99
N GLU A 112 8.64 -0.50 -22.91
CA GLU A 112 8.19 -0.16 -21.58
C GLU A 112 8.19 1.37 -21.37
N PRO A 113 7.11 1.94 -20.77
CA PRO A 113 7.00 3.39 -20.51
C PRO A 113 8.17 3.96 -19.69
N TRP A 114 8.77 3.12 -18.84
CA TRP A 114 9.93 3.42 -17.98
C TRP A 114 11.24 2.81 -18.49
N ALA A 115 11.34 2.45 -19.77
CA ALA A 115 12.63 2.16 -20.39
C ALA A 115 13.54 3.41 -20.30
N LYS A 116 14.83 3.19 -20.04
CA LYS A 116 15.79 4.24 -19.67
C LYS A 116 16.96 4.22 -20.64
N ALA A 117 17.33 5.40 -21.14
CA ALA A 117 18.58 5.61 -21.85
C ALA A 117 19.18 6.97 -21.49
N GLY A 118 20.44 6.99 -21.10
CA GLY A 118 21.00 8.24 -20.59
C GLY A 118 22.46 8.19 -20.19
N LEU A 119 22.81 9.18 -19.38
CA LEU A 119 24.13 9.37 -18.78
C LEU A 119 24.07 9.00 -17.31
N MET A 120 25.10 8.32 -16.81
CA MET A 120 25.20 7.94 -15.41
C MET A 120 26.59 8.24 -14.86
N VAL A 121 26.64 8.74 -13.63
CA VAL A 121 27.81 8.70 -12.75
C VAL A 121 27.48 7.73 -11.61
N LYS A 122 28.27 6.66 -11.49
CA LYS A 122 28.09 5.61 -10.48
C LYS A 122 29.38 5.42 -9.68
N ARG A 123 29.24 5.22 -8.36
CA ARG A 123 30.37 5.06 -7.43
C ARG A 123 31.32 3.95 -7.85
N SER A 124 30.78 2.77 -8.17
CA SER A 124 31.49 1.56 -8.60
C SER A 124 30.59 0.75 -9.54
N LEU A 125 31.12 -0.31 -10.16
CA LEU A 125 30.32 -1.25 -10.97
C LEU A 125 29.60 -2.31 -10.11
N GLU A 126 29.69 -2.21 -8.79
CA GLU A 126 29.00 -3.11 -7.87
C GLU A 126 27.49 -2.81 -7.88
N PRO A 127 26.64 -3.85 -7.96
CA PRO A 127 25.20 -3.68 -7.79
C PRO A 127 24.86 -3.01 -6.46
N GLY A 128 23.89 -2.09 -6.47
CA GLY A 128 23.45 -1.32 -5.30
C GLY A 128 24.30 -0.09 -5.00
N ALA A 129 25.41 0.13 -5.72
CA ALA A 129 26.28 1.29 -5.48
C ALA A 129 25.57 2.63 -5.79
N PRO A 130 25.80 3.69 -4.99
CA PRO A 130 25.26 5.03 -5.22
C PRO A 130 25.50 5.54 -6.65
N TYR A 131 24.50 6.19 -7.23
CA TYR A 131 24.57 6.76 -8.57
C TYR A 131 23.69 7.99 -8.70
N ALA A 132 23.99 8.82 -9.71
CA ALA A 132 23.01 9.73 -10.28
C ALA A 132 23.02 9.57 -11.80
N ALA A 133 21.83 9.61 -12.40
CA ALA A 133 21.64 9.46 -13.82
C ALA A 133 20.69 10.54 -14.34
N VAL A 134 20.95 10.98 -15.57
CA VAL A 134 20.05 11.82 -16.34
C VAL A 134 19.71 11.05 -17.62
N MET A 135 18.43 10.91 -17.93
CA MET A 135 17.99 9.94 -18.93
C MET A 135 16.69 10.34 -19.60
N THR A 136 16.48 9.85 -20.82
CA THR A 136 15.19 9.90 -21.51
C THR A 136 14.40 8.63 -21.24
N THR A 137 13.08 8.79 -21.15
CA THR A 137 12.11 7.70 -21.09
C THR A 137 11.06 7.87 -22.20
N PRO A 138 10.43 6.78 -22.69
CA PRO A 138 9.44 6.88 -23.78
C PRO A 138 8.22 7.74 -23.43
N GLU A 139 7.61 7.55 -22.25
CA GLU A 139 6.37 8.23 -21.87
C GLU A 139 6.53 9.25 -20.73
N HIS A 140 7.66 9.26 -20.03
CA HIS A 140 7.89 10.12 -18.84
C HIS A 140 8.91 11.24 -19.08
N GLY A 141 9.30 11.47 -20.34
CA GLY A 141 10.22 12.54 -20.75
C GLY A 141 11.64 12.35 -20.21
N VAL A 142 12.35 13.46 -20.03
CA VAL A 142 13.68 13.46 -19.39
C VAL A 142 13.52 13.39 -17.87
N ARG A 143 14.29 12.53 -17.23
CA ARG A 143 14.32 12.30 -15.78
C ARG A 143 15.74 12.44 -15.24
N MET A 144 15.85 12.92 -14.01
CA MET A 144 17.05 12.76 -13.19
C MET A 144 16.75 11.85 -12.01
N GLN A 145 17.42 10.70 -11.94
CA GLN A 145 17.27 9.72 -10.86
C GLN A 145 18.57 9.53 -10.10
N TRP A 146 18.46 9.26 -8.80
CA TRP A 146 19.63 8.95 -7.98
C TRP A 146 19.28 8.00 -6.85
N ASN A 147 20.25 7.19 -6.46
CA ASN A 147 20.13 6.19 -5.40
C ASN A 147 18.85 5.33 -5.48
N PHE A 148 18.36 5.07 -6.70
CA PHE A 148 17.18 4.26 -7.03
C PHE A 148 15.84 4.87 -6.59
N THR A 149 15.75 5.35 -5.35
CA THR A 149 14.51 5.79 -4.68
C THR A 149 14.08 7.20 -5.03
N HIS A 150 14.96 8.01 -5.64
CA HIS A 150 14.69 9.41 -5.94
C HIS A 150 14.67 9.71 -7.44
N ASP A 151 13.77 10.62 -7.81
CA ASP A 151 13.48 10.96 -9.19
C ASP A 151 12.97 12.41 -9.29
N THR A 152 13.35 13.12 -10.35
CA THR A 152 12.89 14.49 -10.63
C THR A 152 12.71 14.65 -12.14
N ALA A 153 11.58 15.25 -12.53
CA ALA A 153 11.25 15.51 -13.93
C ALA A 153 12.14 16.63 -14.49
N GLY A 154 12.57 16.49 -15.73
CA GLY A 154 12.96 17.63 -16.56
C GLY A 154 11.74 18.42 -17.05
N ASP A 155 12.01 19.61 -17.57
CA ASP A 155 11.05 20.53 -18.15
C ASP A 155 10.89 20.30 -19.68
N GLY A 156 11.80 19.54 -20.30
CA GLY A 156 11.84 19.26 -21.74
C GLY A 156 10.98 18.08 -22.18
N GLY A 157 9.77 18.35 -22.68
CA GLY A 157 8.79 17.34 -23.14
C GLY A 157 9.11 16.61 -24.47
N GLY A 158 10.36 16.24 -24.77
CA GLY A 158 10.76 15.63 -26.04
C GLY A 158 11.62 14.36 -25.93
N THR A 159 11.50 13.46 -26.93
CA THR A 159 12.21 12.16 -27.00
C THR A 159 13.66 12.24 -27.49
N ALA A 160 14.06 13.34 -28.16
CA ALA A 160 15.43 13.60 -28.56
C ALA A 160 16.02 14.70 -27.68
N ALA A 161 16.72 14.31 -26.62
CA ALA A 161 17.31 15.24 -25.66
C ALA A 161 18.85 15.18 -25.70
N TRP A 162 19.46 16.36 -25.74
CA TRP A 162 20.84 16.51 -25.31
C TRP A 162 20.87 16.46 -23.79
N LEU A 163 21.69 15.57 -23.25
CA LEU A 163 21.83 15.32 -21.83
C LEU A 163 23.22 15.73 -21.39
N ARG A 164 23.34 16.31 -20.18
CA ARG A 164 24.62 16.56 -19.54
C ARG A 164 24.55 16.24 -18.06
N LEU A 165 25.56 15.54 -17.56
CA LEU A 165 25.74 15.27 -16.15
C LEU A 165 27.10 15.82 -15.71
N THR A 166 27.08 16.76 -14.77
CA THR A 166 28.28 17.46 -14.29
C THR A 166 28.56 17.08 -12.84
N ARG A 167 29.80 16.75 -12.54
CA ARG A 167 30.31 16.43 -11.22
C ARG A 167 31.20 17.55 -10.69
N SER A 168 30.93 17.99 -9.48
CA SER A 168 31.77 18.90 -8.68
C SER A 168 31.89 18.34 -7.27
N GLY A 169 32.98 17.63 -6.98
CA GLY A 169 33.20 16.89 -5.74
C GLY A 169 32.18 15.76 -5.55
N ASP A 170 31.29 15.92 -4.59
CA ASP A 170 30.17 15.01 -4.28
C ASP A 170 28.82 15.50 -4.82
N ARG A 171 28.80 16.65 -5.52
CA ARG A 171 27.60 17.21 -6.16
C ARG A 171 27.52 16.78 -7.61
N LEU A 172 26.35 16.31 -8.02
CA LEU A 172 26.02 15.93 -9.38
C LEU A 172 24.85 16.78 -9.86
N THR A 173 25.04 17.50 -10.95
CA THR A 173 24.00 18.33 -11.56
C THR A 173 23.63 17.78 -12.93
N GLY A 174 22.35 17.45 -13.11
CA GLY A 174 21.78 17.02 -14.39
C GLY A 174 21.22 18.21 -15.16
N TYR A 175 21.45 18.19 -16.47
CA TYR A 175 20.95 19.19 -17.40
C TYR A 175 20.38 18.51 -18.64
N GLU A 176 19.43 19.19 -19.26
CA GLU A 176 18.85 18.83 -20.54
C GLU A 176 18.89 20.01 -21.52
N SER A 177 18.79 19.70 -22.81
CA SER A 177 18.75 20.68 -23.89
C SER A 177 18.10 20.09 -25.13
N GLY A 178 17.28 20.89 -25.84
CA GLY A 178 16.71 20.50 -27.13
C GLY A 178 17.68 20.71 -28.30
N ASP A 179 18.59 21.68 -28.19
CA ASP A 179 19.47 22.15 -29.28
C ASP A 179 20.97 21.85 -29.03
N GLY A 180 21.32 21.39 -27.83
CA GLY A 180 22.70 21.15 -27.38
C GLY A 180 23.46 22.42 -27.00
N ARG A 181 22.82 23.59 -27.06
CA ARG A 181 23.40 24.92 -26.85
C ARG A 181 22.82 25.60 -25.60
N THR A 182 21.50 25.60 -25.48
CA THR A 182 20.75 26.17 -24.37
C THR A 182 20.46 25.06 -23.37
N TRP A 183 21.06 25.14 -22.19
CA TRP A 183 20.99 24.10 -21.17
C TRP A 183 20.09 24.51 -20.02
N HIS A 184 19.11 23.67 -19.70
CA HIS A 184 18.24 23.82 -18.54
C HIS A 184 18.70 22.85 -17.46
N ARG A 185 18.80 23.33 -16.22
CA ARG A 185 19.15 22.50 -15.06
C ARG A 185 17.90 21.79 -14.58
N ILE A 186 17.98 20.47 -14.42
CA ILE A 186 16.91 19.65 -13.84
C ILE A 186 16.99 19.74 -12.32
N THR A 187 18.08 19.23 -11.73
CA THR A 187 18.35 19.34 -10.30
C THR A 187 19.85 19.17 -10.00
N GLU A 188 20.27 19.55 -8.79
CA GLU A 188 21.58 19.16 -8.22
C GLU A 188 21.33 18.24 -7.04
N VAL A 189 22.07 17.15 -6.98
CA VAL A 189 22.01 16.17 -5.90
C VAL A 189 23.39 15.99 -5.30
N ARG A 190 23.43 15.64 -4.01
CA ARG A 190 24.65 15.33 -3.29
C ARG A 190 24.67 13.84 -3.01
N LEU A 191 25.72 13.15 -3.43
CA LEU A 191 25.95 11.74 -3.10
C LEU A 191 27.10 11.66 -2.09
N ASP A 192 26.75 11.45 -0.83
CA ASP A 192 27.74 11.39 0.24
C ASP A 192 28.72 10.22 0.05
N GLY A 193 30.00 10.47 0.36
CA GLY A 193 31.03 9.44 0.28
C GLY A 193 31.46 9.05 -1.14
N LEU A 194 31.18 9.86 -2.17
CA LEU A 194 31.70 9.61 -3.52
C LEU A 194 33.25 9.64 -3.51
N PRO A 195 33.91 8.55 -3.96
CA PRO A 195 35.36 8.49 -4.06
C PRO A 195 35.89 9.45 -5.13
N ARG A 196 37.19 9.76 -5.06
CA ARG A 196 37.84 10.65 -6.05
C ARG A 196 37.67 10.15 -7.48
N THR A 197 37.72 8.83 -7.70
CA THR A 197 37.48 8.20 -9.01
C THR A 197 36.15 7.45 -9.00
N VAL A 198 35.27 7.76 -9.95
CA VAL A 198 33.95 7.13 -10.16
C VAL A 198 33.86 6.58 -11.58
N GLN A 199 32.82 5.82 -11.88
CA GLN A 199 32.50 5.43 -13.25
C GLN A 199 31.50 6.42 -13.85
N VAL A 200 31.76 6.87 -15.08
CA VAL A 200 30.86 7.76 -15.83
C VAL A 200 30.63 7.21 -17.22
N GLY A 201 29.40 7.26 -17.72
CA GLY A 201 29.11 6.68 -19.02
C GLY A 201 27.68 6.77 -19.53
N LEU A 202 27.47 6.08 -20.65
CA LEU A 202 26.19 5.87 -21.30
C LEU A 202 25.57 4.58 -20.76
N PHE A 203 24.26 4.57 -20.52
CA PHE A 203 23.58 3.37 -20.05
C PHE A 203 22.22 3.17 -20.71
N VAL A 204 21.79 1.92 -20.74
CA VAL A 204 20.43 1.53 -21.12
C VAL A 204 19.88 0.49 -20.15
N ALA A 205 18.60 0.62 -19.80
CA ALA A 205 17.88 -0.27 -18.92
C ALA A 205 16.40 -0.30 -19.33
N THR A 206 15.70 -1.40 -19.09
CA THR A 206 14.25 -1.50 -19.25
C THR A 206 13.67 -2.44 -18.19
N PRO A 207 12.58 -2.03 -17.51
CA PRO A 207 11.88 -2.93 -16.60
C PRO A 207 11.38 -4.18 -17.33
N ALA A 208 11.03 -5.19 -16.55
CA ALA A 208 10.43 -6.41 -17.10
C ALA A 208 9.07 -6.10 -17.73
N HIS A 209 8.78 -6.73 -18.87
CA HIS A 209 7.48 -6.64 -19.51
C HIS A 209 6.48 -7.48 -18.71
N GLN A 210 5.44 -6.82 -18.20
CA GLN A 210 4.38 -7.46 -17.43
C GLN A 210 3.02 -7.09 -18.02
N VAL A 211 2.35 -8.06 -18.63
CA VAL A 211 0.97 -7.91 -19.10
C VAL A 211 0.09 -8.85 -18.32
N LEU A 212 -0.69 -8.28 -17.40
CA LEU A 212 -1.70 -9.02 -16.66
C LEU A 212 -3.09 -8.80 -17.28
N ARG A 213 -3.72 -9.89 -17.72
CA ARG A 213 -5.11 -9.91 -18.18
C ARG A 213 -5.94 -10.74 -17.23
N ARG A 214 -6.91 -10.10 -16.59
CA ARG A 214 -7.87 -10.78 -15.71
C ARG A 214 -9.26 -10.78 -16.32
N SER A 215 -9.90 -11.94 -16.25
CA SER A 215 -11.28 -12.17 -16.64
C SER A 215 -11.99 -12.99 -15.57
N PHE A 216 -13.32 -13.07 -15.65
CA PHE A 216 -14.10 -13.85 -14.69
C PHE A 216 -13.69 -15.32 -14.74
N GLY A 217 -13.06 -15.80 -13.66
CA GLY A 217 -12.63 -17.19 -13.53
C GLY A 217 -11.23 -17.51 -14.07
N GLY A 218 -10.44 -16.52 -14.50
CA GLY A 218 -9.08 -16.76 -14.97
C GLY A 218 -8.19 -15.51 -15.02
N THR A 219 -6.93 -15.69 -14.60
CA THR A 219 -5.86 -14.70 -14.70
C THR A 219 -4.79 -15.22 -15.63
N THR A 220 -4.47 -14.47 -16.68
CA THR A 220 -3.34 -14.75 -17.56
C THR A 220 -2.31 -13.65 -17.34
N GLU A 221 -1.11 -14.06 -16.96
CA GLU A 221 0.00 -13.15 -16.72
C GLU A 221 1.12 -13.51 -17.68
N VAL A 222 1.52 -12.54 -18.50
CA VAL A 222 2.66 -12.67 -19.41
C VAL A 222 3.79 -11.88 -18.78
N PHE A 223 4.79 -12.59 -18.28
CA PHE A 223 6.06 -12.03 -17.85
C PHE A 223 7.12 -12.29 -18.92
N GLY A 224 7.93 -11.28 -19.19
CA GLY A 224 9.16 -11.41 -19.96
C GLY A 224 10.18 -10.38 -19.54
N GLY A 225 11.47 -10.66 -19.81
CA GLY A 225 12.47 -9.60 -19.79
C GLY A 225 12.14 -8.60 -20.90
N GLY A 226 12.25 -7.30 -20.61
CA GLY A 226 12.30 -6.28 -21.66
C GLY A 226 13.71 -6.25 -22.26
N SER A 227 13.82 -5.90 -23.54
CA SER A 227 15.11 -5.58 -24.17
C SER A 227 14.99 -4.27 -24.93
N VAL A 228 15.92 -3.35 -24.70
CA VAL A 228 15.87 -2.00 -25.28
C VAL A 228 17.18 -1.66 -25.98
N THR A 229 17.08 -0.96 -27.11
CA THR A 229 18.20 -0.39 -27.85
C THR A 229 18.11 1.12 -27.87
N ALA A 230 19.20 1.80 -27.50
CA ALA A 230 19.32 3.25 -27.59
C ALA A 230 20.52 3.67 -28.46
N ALA A 231 20.38 4.81 -29.14
CA ALA A 231 21.42 5.42 -29.94
C ALA A 231 21.86 6.76 -29.32
N PHE A 232 23.17 6.95 -29.22
CA PHE A 232 23.81 8.13 -28.65
C PHE A 232 24.79 8.76 -29.64
N ASP A 233 24.66 10.06 -29.86
CA ASP A 233 25.58 10.84 -30.69
C ASP A 233 26.49 11.72 -29.83
N GLY A 234 27.77 11.75 -30.21
CA GLY A 234 28.79 12.66 -29.68
C GLY A 234 29.00 12.61 -28.17
N PRO A 235 29.26 11.44 -27.54
CA PRO A 235 29.58 11.39 -26.12
C PRO A 235 30.90 12.12 -25.85
N ALA A 236 30.81 13.29 -25.21
CA ALA A 236 31.93 14.15 -24.89
C ALA A 236 32.16 14.15 -23.38
N LEU A 237 33.25 13.51 -22.94
CA LEU A 237 33.72 13.55 -21.57
C LEU A 237 34.73 14.68 -21.38
N ARG A 238 34.48 15.59 -20.44
CA ARG A 238 35.44 16.58 -19.96
C ARG A 238 35.85 16.23 -18.54
N GLY A 239 37.16 16.23 -18.27
CA GLY A 239 37.72 15.87 -16.96
C GLY A 239 38.90 14.91 -17.11
N THR A 240 39.49 14.48 -15.99
CA THR A 240 40.61 13.54 -15.99
C THR A 240 40.10 12.10 -16.01
N SER A 241 40.46 11.34 -17.04
CA SER A 241 40.17 9.90 -17.14
C SER A 241 41.46 9.12 -17.36
N THR A 242 41.63 8.03 -16.61
CA THR A 242 42.81 7.15 -16.72
C THR A 242 42.70 6.16 -17.89
N GLY A 243 41.57 6.12 -18.60
CA GLY A 243 41.33 5.26 -19.75
C GLY A 243 40.88 6.04 -20.99
N ALA A 244 41.59 5.86 -22.12
CA ALA A 244 41.24 6.52 -23.37
C ALA A 244 40.10 5.83 -24.16
N ALA A 245 39.78 4.57 -23.83
CA ALA A 245 38.75 3.77 -24.48
C ALA A 245 37.52 3.60 -23.59
N TRP A 246 36.34 3.53 -24.21
CA TRP A 246 35.10 3.17 -23.53
C TRP A 246 35.07 1.66 -23.28
N THR A 247 34.74 1.24 -22.07
CA THR A 247 34.51 -0.17 -21.73
C THR A 247 33.02 -0.42 -21.55
N SER A 248 32.56 -1.64 -21.81
CA SER A 248 31.15 -2.01 -21.61
C SER A 248 31.02 -3.10 -20.57
N THR A 249 30.02 -3.01 -19.71
CA THR A 249 29.78 -3.93 -18.60
C THR A 249 28.29 -4.05 -18.36
N ASP A 250 27.80 -5.27 -18.18
CA ASP A 250 26.46 -5.50 -17.62
C ASP A 250 26.55 -5.46 -16.10
N VAL A 251 26.17 -4.33 -15.51
CA VAL A 251 26.05 -4.21 -14.04
C VAL A 251 24.90 -5.12 -13.62
N GLY A 252 25.06 -5.86 -12.51
CA GLY A 252 24.09 -6.87 -12.07
C GLY A 252 24.14 -8.19 -12.84
N GLY A 253 24.96 -8.27 -13.90
CA GLY A 253 25.07 -9.44 -14.77
C GLY A 253 23.96 -9.55 -15.82
N PRO A 254 24.03 -10.57 -16.71
CA PRO A 254 23.03 -10.76 -17.76
C PRO A 254 21.64 -11.05 -17.21
N VAL A 255 20.62 -10.34 -17.72
CA VAL A 255 19.23 -10.52 -17.28
C VAL A 255 18.47 -11.46 -18.21
N PRO A 256 17.79 -12.50 -17.68
CA PRO A 256 16.99 -13.44 -18.48
C PRO A 256 15.83 -12.77 -19.21
N ASN A 257 15.44 -13.34 -20.37
CA ASN A 257 14.27 -12.87 -21.12
C ASN A 257 12.94 -13.53 -20.68
N GLY A 258 13.01 -14.49 -19.75
CA GLY A 258 11.89 -15.29 -19.28
C GLY A 258 12.20 -15.88 -17.89
N PRO A 259 11.37 -16.82 -17.39
CA PRO A 259 11.51 -17.38 -16.05
C PRO A 259 12.75 -18.26 -15.89
N THR A 260 13.38 -18.66 -17.00
CA THR A 260 14.57 -19.52 -17.04
C THR A 260 15.85 -18.68 -17.13
N PRO A 261 16.81 -18.86 -16.19
CA PRO A 261 18.10 -18.17 -16.24
C PRO A 261 18.94 -18.46 -17.50
N ALA A 262 18.62 -19.53 -18.23
CA ALA A 262 19.36 -20.00 -19.41
C ALA A 262 19.30 -19.05 -20.62
N ASP A 263 18.30 -18.15 -20.67
CA ASP A 263 18.06 -17.23 -21.80
C ASP A 263 18.62 -15.81 -21.56
N ALA A 264 19.52 -15.68 -20.58
CA ALA A 264 20.19 -14.43 -20.27
C ALA A 264 21.26 -14.11 -21.33
N GLU A 265 21.02 -13.06 -22.10
CA GLU A 265 21.95 -12.57 -23.13
C GLU A 265 22.68 -11.32 -22.61
N PRO A 266 23.99 -11.21 -22.81
CA PRO A 266 24.73 -10.02 -22.41
C PRO A 266 24.33 -8.82 -23.28
N GLY A 267 24.38 -7.63 -22.68
CA GLY A 267 24.20 -6.38 -23.37
C GLY A 267 25.32 -6.13 -24.39
N ARG A 268 25.04 -5.28 -25.37
CA ARG A 268 25.94 -5.04 -26.51
C ARG A 268 26.06 -3.56 -26.82
N THR A 269 27.29 -3.11 -26.99
CA THR A 269 27.62 -1.77 -27.51
C THR A 269 28.24 -1.87 -28.89
N ARG A 270 27.73 -1.10 -29.85
CA ARG A 270 28.29 -0.95 -31.19
C ARG A 270 28.60 0.52 -31.45
N VAL A 271 29.74 0.80 -32.07
CA VAL A 271 30.12 2.16 -32.46
C VAL A 271 30.17 2.23 -33.99
N SER A 272 29.36 3.11 -34.57
CA SER A 272 29.36 3.37 -36.00
C SER A 272 30.66 4.07 -36.43
N ALA A 273 31.01 3.99 -37.73
CA ALA A 273 32.08 4.79 -38.32
C ALA A 273 31.87 6.31 -38.13
N THR A 274 30.61 6.74 -37.97
CA THR A 274 30.22 8.13 -37.67
C THR A 274 30.35 8.51 -36.19
N GLY A 275 30.77 7.59 -35.32
CA GLY A 275 30.91 7.81 -33.88
C GLY A 275 29.61 7.68 -33.07
N THR A 276 28.50 7.24 -33.68
CA THR A 276 27.26 6.94 -32.97
C THR A 276 27.41 5.66 -32.14
N HIS A 277 27.13 5.73 -30.84
CA HIS A 277 27.12 4.59 -29.93
C HIS A 277 25.71 4.00 -29.85
N THR A 278 25.56 2.73 -30.19
CA THR A 278 24.30 1.99 -30.07
C THR A 278 24.43 0.95 -28.97
N LEU A 279 23.66 1.12 -27.89
CA LEU A 279 23.66 0.24 -26.72
C LEU A 279 22.38 -0.60 -26.75
N THR A 280 22.49 -1.88 -26.46
CA THR A 280 21.35 -2.78 -26.23
C THR A 280 21.52 -3.46 -24.89
N GLY A 281 20.48 -3.46 -24.07
CA GLY A 281 20.53 -4.00 -22.72
C GLY A 281 19.15 -4.38 -22.18
N ARG A 282 19.17 -4.99 -20.99
CA ARG A 282 18.02 -5.48 -20.23
C ARG A 282 18.21 -5.14 -18.75
N GLY A 283 17.17 -5.40 -17.95
CA GLY A 283 17.16 -5.15 -16.51
C GLY A 283 16.81 -3.72 -16.18
N ASP A 284 16.65 -3.41 -14.90
CA ASP A 284 16.27 -2.06 -14.47
C ASP A 284 17.24 -1.44 -13.46
N VAL A 285 17.13 -0.14 -13.28
CA VAL A 285 17.81 0.65 -12.24
C VAL A 285 16.75 1.40 -11.44
N ALA A 286 16.11 0.72 -10.50
CA ALA A 286 14.97 1.25 -9.74
C ALA A 286 14.75 0.45 -8.43
N PRO A 287 13.91 0.93 -7.49
CA PRO A 287 13.49 0.14 -6.33
C PRO A 287 12.77 -1.13 -6.78
N ASP A 288 12.99 -2.23 -6.07
CA ASP A 288 12.29 -3.48 -6.35
C ASP A 288 10.99 -3.55 -5.55
N GLU A 289 9.87 -3.45 -6.27
CA GLU A 289 8.52 -3.51 -5.71
C GLU A 289 7.86 -4.88 -5.90
N SER A 290 8.61 -5.88 -6.41
CA SER A 290 8.09 -7.23 -6.65
C SER A 290 8.05 -8.10 -5.40
N LEU A 291 8.79 -7.72 -4.35
CA LEU A 291 8.77 -8.41 -3.08
C LEU A 291 7.41 -8.23 -2.38
N GLY A 292 6.88 -9.32 -1.83
CA GLY A 292 5.60 -9.32 -1.12
C GLY A 292 5.61 -8.41 0.12
N ASP A 293 4.42 -8.03 0.57
CA ASP A 293 4.23 -7.14 1.73
C ASP A 293 4.11 -7.93 3.05
N PRO A 294 5.19 -8.04 3.86
CA PRO A 294 5.14 -8.80 5.11
C PRO A 294 4.19 -8.17 6.15
N VAL A 295 3.91 -6.87 6.07
CA VAL A 295 2.94 -6.21 6.96
C VAL A 295 1.56 -6.73 6.63
N GLN A 296 1.15 -6.69 5.37
CA GLN A 296 -0.17 -7.15 4.95
C GLN A 296 -0.37 -8.65 5.22
N MET A 297 0.65 -9.48 4.95
CA MET A 297 0.62 -10.92 5.22
C MET A 297 0.31 -11.24 6.69
N SER A 298 0.65 -10.32 7.61
CA SER A 298 0.42 -10.47 9.04
C SER A 298 -1.01 -10.19 9.50
N PHE A 299 -1.88 -9.67 8.63
CA PHE A 299 -3.25 -9.24 8.96
C PHE A 299 -4.35 -10.01 8.22
N GLN A 300 -4.04 -11.14 7.58
CA GLN A 300 -5.03 -11.96 6.87
C GLN A 300 -6.24 -12.34 7.75
N GLY A 301 -6.04 -12.55 9.06
CA GLY A 301 -7.13 -12.86 9.98
C GLY A 301 -8.09 -11.70 10.26
N VAL A 302 -7.73 -10.45 9.97
CA VAL A 302 -8.62 -9.29 10.13
C VAL A 302 -9.84 -9.41 9.21
N PHE A 303 -9.66 -9.98 8.02
CA PHE A 303 -10.76 -10.25 7.08
C PHE A 303 -11.82 -11.17 7.69
N VAL A 304 -11.41 -12.19 8.45
CA VAL A 304 -12.34 -13.08 9.17
C VAL A 304 -12.92 -12.38 10.40
N GLY A 305 -12.10 -11.59 11.11
CA GLY A 305 -12.53 -10.78 12.26
C GLY A 305 -13.67 -9.82 11.93
N VAL A 306 -13.71 -9.28 10.70
CA VAL A 306 -14.81 -8.42 10.19
C VAL A 306 -16.17 -9.12 10.32
N LEU A 307 -16.28 -10.41 10.02
CA LEU A 307 -17.56 -11.14 10.11
C LEU A 307 -18.12 -11.16 11.53
N PHE A 308 -17.24 -11.35 12.53
CA PHE A 308 -17.63 -11.30 13.93
C PHE A 308 -18.06 -9.89 14.35
N MET A 309 -17.36 -8.85 13.88
CA MET A 309 -17.72 -7.46 14.19
C MET A 309 -19.04 -7.05 13.56
N VAL A 310 -19.35 -7.53 12.34
CA VAL A 310 -20.66 -7.35 11.71
C VAL A 310 -21.75 -7.99 12.57
N ALA A 311 -21.57 -9.25 12.96
CA ALA A 311 -22.54 -9.97 13.78
C ALA A 311 -22.76 -9.28 15.14
N LEU A 312 -21.68 -8.91 15.82
CA LEU A 312 -21.73 -8.24 17.12
C LEU A 312 -22.45 -6.89 17.03
N GLY A 313 -22.07 -6.04 16.08
CA GLY A 313 -22.65 -4.71 15.90
C GLY A 313 -24.15 -4.77 15.60
N ALA A 314 -24.56 -5.63 14.66
CA ALA A 314 -25.96 -5.82 14.31
C ALA A 314 -26.77 -6.36 15.51
N LEU A 315 -26.29 -7.43 16.15
CA LEU A 315 -27.01 -8.08 17.26
C LEU A 315 -27.11 -7.18 18.49
N PHE A 316 -26.14 -6.30 18.74
CA PHE A 316 -26.12 -5.42 19.92
C PHE A 316 -27.38 -4.57 20.02
N VAL A 317 -27.94 -4.16 18.87
CA VAL A 317 -29.20 -3.42 18.79
C VAL A 317 -30.40 -4.29 18.44
N THR A 318 -30.29 -5.22 17.47
CA THR A 318 -31.45 -6.00 17.01
C THR A 318 -31.96 -6.98 18.07
N SER A 319 -31.11 -7.41 19.01
CA SER A 319 -31.53 -8.24 20.14
C SER A 319 -32.52 -7.53 21.08
N GLU A 320 -32.46 -6.20 21.19
CA GLU A 320 -33.42 -5.41 21.97
C GLU A 320 -34.76 -5.27 21.26
N TYR A 321 -34.74 -5.09 19.94
CA TYR A 321 -35.94 -5.09 19.12
C TYR A 321 -36.68 -6.43 19.21
N LYS A 322 -35.96 -7.55 19.10
CA LYS A 322 -36.54 -8.90 19.17
C LYS A 322 -37.19 -9.20 20.53
N ARG A 323 -36.63 -8.66 21.62
CA ARG A 323 -37.13 -8.88 23.00
C ARG A 323 -38.07 -7.77 23.50
N GLY A 324 -38.38 -6.77 22.68
CA GLY A 324 -39.21 -5.62 23.06
C GLY A 324 -38.56 -4.64 24.05
N LEU A 325 -37.29 -4.87 24.43
CA LEU A 325 -36.56 -4.06 25.44
C LEU A 325 -36.29 -2.63 24.96
N ILE A 326 -36.30 -2.38 23.65
CA ILE A 326 -36.07 -1.04 23.11
C ILE A 326 -37.13 -0.03 23.58
N ARG A 327 -38.38 -0.49 23.80
CA ARG A 327 -39.46 0.35 24.34
C ARG A 327 -39.14 0.80 25.77
N THR A 328 -38.64 -0.12 26.61
CA THR A 328 -38.24 0.21 27.98
C THR A 328 -37.06 1.17 28.04
N THR A 329 -36.11 1.07 27.11
CA THR A 329 -34.98 1.99 27.03
C THR A 329 -35.44 3.41 26.66
N PHE A 330 -36.37 3.53 25.70
CA PHE A 330 -36.89 4.84 25.28
C PHE A 330 -37.89 5.46 26.26
N THR A 331 -38.60 4.67 27.06
CA THR A 331 -39.42 5.21 28.15
C THR A 331 -38.55 5.72 29.31
N ALA A 332 -37.44 5.05 29.61
CA ALA A 332 -36.51 5.49 30.64
C ALA A 332 -35.68 6.72 30.21
N THR A 333 -35.36 6.85 28.91
CA THR A 333 -34.61 7.99 28.37
C THR A 333 -35.23 8.50 27.07
N PRO A 334 -35.93 9.65 27.11
CA PRO A 334 -36.70 10.14 25.96
C PRO A 334 -35.82 10.62 24.78
N SER A 335 -34.52 10.88 25.00
CA SER A 335 -33.60 11.30 23.94
C SER A 335 -33.03 10.11 23.16
N ARG A 336 -33.80 9.61 22.17
CA ARG A 336 -33.46 8.43 21.35
C ARG A 336 -32.10 8.51 20.66
N THR A 337 -31.68 9.71 20.23
CA THR A 337 -30.36 9.93 19.62
C THR A 337 -29.20 9.84 20.61
N ARG A 338 -29.42 10.19 21.89
CA ARG A 338 -28.39 10.02 22.94
C ARG A 338 -28.17 8.56 23.28
N VAL A 339 -29.23 7.75 23.23
CA VAL A 339 -29.12 6.29 23.38
C VAL A 339 -28.30 5.69 22.24
N LEU A 340 -28.59 6.09 20.99
CA LEU A 340 -27.80 5.66 19.83
C LEU A 340 -26.32 6.04 19.99
N ALA A 341 -26.03 7.30 20.34
CA ALA A 341 -24.65 7.75 20.57
C ALA A 341 -23.94 6.98 21.68
N ALA A 342 -24.63 6.70 22.79
CA ALA A 342 -24.08 5.90 23.90
C ALA A 342 -23.75 4.47 23.44
N LYS A 343 -24.67 3.81 22.71
CA LYS A 343 -24.44 2.47 22.15
C LYS A 343 -23.27 2.45 21.18
N THR A 344 -23.19 3.42 20.26
CA THR A 344 -22.10 3.55 19.30
C THR A 344 -20.76 3.75 20.00
N LEU A 345 -20.68 4.62 21.00
CA LEU A 345 -19.44 4.84 21.76
C LEU A 345 -19.00 3.59 22.52
N VAL A 346 -19.93 2.90 23.19
CA VAL A 346 -19.61 1.66 23.91
C VAL A 346 -19.14 0.57 22.95
N VAL A 347 -19.85 0.34 21.84
CA VAL A 347 -19.44 -0.66 20.85
C VAL A 347 -18.06 -0.32 20.29
N THR A 348 -17.85 0.92 19.83
CA THR A 348 -16.56 1.37 19.30
C THR A 348 -15.43 1.17 20.31
N ALA A 349 -15.62 1.61 21.56
CA ALA A 349 -14.60 1.52 22.59
C ALA A 349 -14.25 0.07 22.92
N VAL A 350 -15.26 -0.80 23.06
CA VAL A 350 -15.03 -2.21 23.40
C VAL A 350 -14.38 -2.96 22.25
N THR A 351 -14.89 -2.81 21.02
CA THR A 351 -14.32 -3.49 19.85
C THR A 351 -12.88 -3.02 19.62
N PHE A 352 -12.61 -1.72 19.76
CA PHE A 352 -11.26 -1.18 19.59
C PHE A 352 -10.32 -1.71 20.68
N ALA A 353 -10.75 -1.70 21.94
CA ALA A 353 -9.96 -2.17 23.07
C ALA A 353 -9.59 -3.66 22.97
N VAL A 354 -10.42 -4.48 22.32
CA VAL A 354 -10.12 -5.90 22.09
C VAL A 354 -9.33 -6.11 20.79
N SER A 355 -9.70 -5.43 19.71
CA SER A 355 -9.05 -5.57 18.41
C SER A 355 -7.61 -5.03 18.40
N LEU A 356 -7.31 -4.00 19.18
CA LEU A 356 -5.95 -3.43 19.25
C LEU A 356 -4.90 -4.43 19.76
N PRO A 357 -5.05 -5.06 20.94
CA PRO A 357 -4.11 -6.10 21.37
C PRO A 357 -4.16 -7.33 20.48
N ALA A 358 -5.32 -7.71 19.92
CA ALA A 358 -5.42 -8.85 19.02
C ALA A 358 -4.64 -8.64 17.71
N THR A 359 -4.73 -7.45 17.10
CA THR A 359 -3.99 -7.10 15.88
C THR A 359 -2.50 -6.92 16.17
N ALA A 360 -2.12 -6.35 17.31
CA ALA A 360 -0.73 -6.28 17.75
C ALA A 360 -0.12 -7.68 17.94
N LEU A 361 -0.85 -8.60 18.58
CA LEU A 361 -0.44 -9.99 18.77
C LEU A 361 -0.38 -10.76 17.45
N SER A 362 -1.33 -10.51 16.54
CA SER A 362 -1.33 -11.09 15.20
C SER A 362 -0.06 -10.71 14.46
N PHE A 363 0.29 -9.42 14.46
CA PHE A 363 1.49 -8.90 13.83
C PHE A 363 2.77 -9.50 14.42
N THR A 364 2.96 -9.44 15.74
CA THR A 364 4.21 -9.91 16.36
C THR A 364 4.47 -11.39 16.15
N LEU A 365 3.43 -12.21 16.31
CA LEU A 365 3.55 -13.65 16.09
C LEU A 365 3.74 -13.97 14.60
N ALA A 366 3.04 -13.27 13.71
CA ALA A 366 3.17 -13.48 12.27
C ALA A 366 4.55 -13.09 11.76
N GLN A 367 5.10 -11.96 12.20
CA GLN A 367 6.46 -11.54 11.86
C GLN A 367 7.50 -12.56 12.35
N SER A 368 7.35 -13.08 13.56
CA SER A 368 8.22 -14.16 14.07
C SER A 368 8.17 -15.40 13.17
N ARG A 369 6.97 -15.81 12.74
CA ARG A 369 6.79 -16.94 11.81
C ARG A 369 7.36 -16.68 10.42
N LEU A 370 7.10 -15.50 9.84
CA LEU A 370 7.64 -15.10 8.54
C LEU A 370 9.18 -15.11 8.56
N ARG A 371 9.81 -14.63 9.64
CA ARG A 371 11.27 -14.71 9.83
C ARG A 371 11.78 -16.15 9.87
N THR A 372 11.05 -17.07 10.52
CA THR A 372 11.42 -18.50 10.48
C THR A 372 11.27 -19.10 9.09
N ASN A 373 10.37 -18.55 8.28
CA ASN A 373 10.07 -18.98 6.91
C ASN A 373 10.89 -18.25 5.83
N GLY A 374 11.95 -17.53 6.22
CA GLY A 374 12.93 -16.93 5.31
C GLY A 374 12.70 -15.47 4.93
N TYR A 375 11.65 -14.82 5.44
CA TYR A 375 11.45 -13.37 5.31
C TYR A 375 12.40 -12.64 6.27
N ARG A 376 13.65 -12.47 5.85
CA ARG A 376 14.72 -11.89 6.67
C ARG A 376 15.42 -10.73 5.95
N PRO A 377 16.13 -9.87 6.70
CA PRO A 377 17.01 -8.88 6.10
C PRO A 377 18.08 -9.55 5.21
N PRO A 378 18.52 -8.89 4.13
CA PRO A 378 18.12 -7.54 3.72
C PRO A 378 16.87 -7.47 2.84
N ALA A 379 16.37 -8.61 2.34
CA ALA A 379 15.21 -8.66 1.44
C ALA A 379 13.94 -8.12 2.09
N PHE A 380 13.75 -8.46 3.37
CA PHE A 380 12.61 -7.99 4.16
C PHE A 380 13.15 -7.30 5.42
N PRO A 381 12.87 -6.00 5.63
CA PRO A 381 13.35 -5.30 6.81
C PRO A 381 12.74 -5.91 8.09
N ASP A 382 13.52 -5.90 9.17
CA ASP A 382 13.05 -6.34 10.47
C ASP A 382 12.09 -5.29 11.06
N LEU A 383 10.80 -5.47 10.80
CA LEU A 383 9.77 -4.56 11.29
C LEU A 383 9.44 -4.81 12.77
N SER A 384 9.50 -3.75 13.54
CA SER A 384 9.02 -3.63 14.91
C SER A 384 7.58 -3.08 14.93
N LEU A 385 6.85 -3.34 16.02
CA LEU A 385 5.51 -2.78 16.23
C LEU A 385 5.46 -1.25 16.19
N LEU A 386 6.56 -0.59 16.52
CA LEU A 386 6.65 0.87 16.60
C LEU A 386 7.06 1.52 15.27
N ASP A 387 7.45 0.74 14.27
CA ASP A 387 7.75 1.29 12.97
C ASP A 387 6.47 1.80 12.32
N THR A 388 6.57 2.97 11.68
CA THR A 388 5.44 3.69 11.10
C THR A 388 4.46 2.82 10.30
N PRO A 389 4.89 1.95 9.36
CA PRO A 389 3.95 1.11 8.61
C PRO A 389 3.25 0.07 9.50
N ALA A 390 3.99 -0.57 10.42
CA ALA A 390 3.45 -1.58 11.32
C ALA A 390 2.47 -0.98 12.33
N LEU A 391 2.86 0.12 12.99
CA LEU A 391 2.02 0.81 13.97
C LEU A 391 0.70 1.28 13.35
N ARG A 392 0.77 1.88 12.15
CA ARG A 392 -0.43 2.26 11.39
C ARG A 392 -1.30 1.05 11.08
N ALA A 393 -0.73 -0.04 10.59
CA ALA A 393 -1.52 -1.23 10.22
C ALA A 393 -2.19 -1.88 11.45
N VAL A 394 -1.51 -1.92 12.61
CA VAL A 394 -2.07 -2.40 13.88
C VAL A 394 -3.23 -1.53 14.35
N VAL A 395 -2.98 -0.23 14.58
CA VAL A 395 -4.00 0.71 15.09
C VAL A 395 -5.15 0.86 14.09
N GLY A 396 -4.81 0.95 12.81
CA GLY A 396 -5.74 1.09 11.72
C GLY A 396 -6.63 -0.13 11.49
N SER A 397 -6.09 -1.35 11.64
CA SER A 397 -6.90 -2.58 11.60
C SER A 397 -7.88 -2.67 12.77
N ALA A 398 -7.46 -2.23 13.97
CA ALA A 398 -8.36 -2.14 15.12
C ALA A 398 -9.47 -1.09 14.90
N ALA A 399 -9.13 0.04 14.29
CA ALA A 399 -10.10 1.07 13.89
C ALA A 399 -11.07 0.54 12.82
N LEU A 400 -10.57 -0.16 11.80
CA LEU A 400 -11.37 -0.82 10.75
C LEU A 400 -12.41 -1.76 11.36
N LEU A 401 -11.98 -2.69 12.22
CA LEU A 401 -12.88 -3.65 12.87
C LEU A 401 -13.97 -2.95 13.70
N SER A 402 -13.60 -1.85 14.38
CA SER A 402 -14.53 -1.06 15.18
C SER A 402 -15.53 -0.29 14.33
N LEU A 403 -15.08 0.33 13.24
CA LEU A 403 -15.96 1.04 12.31
C LEU A 403 -16.93 0.09 11.60
N VAL A 404 -16.52 -1.13 11.28
CA VAL A 404 -17.42 -2.17 10.74
C VAL A 404 -18.50 -2.52 11.77
N ALA A 405 -18.16 -2.69 13.05
CA ALA A 405 -19.15 -2.95 14.09
C ALA A 405 -20.15 -1.78 14.22
N VAL A 406 -19.67 -0.54 14.12
CA VAL A 406 -20.52 0.66 14.12
C VAL A 406 -21.44 0.72 12.91
N LEU A 407 -20.93 0.44 11.70
CA LEU A 407 -21.73 0.37 10.48
C LEU A 407 -22.82 -0.69 10.62
N ALA A 408 -22.49 -1.88 11.12
CA ALA A 408 -23.45 -2.95 11.33
C ALA A 408 -24.51 -2.60 12.38
N LEU A 409 -24.13 -1.90 13.45
CA LEU A 409 -25.07 -1.36 14.44
C LEU A 409 -26.03 -0.36 13.80
N ALA A 410 -25.53 0.59 13.00
CA ALA A 410 -26.35 1.61 12.33
C ALA A 410 -27.34 0.97 11.35
N VAL A 411 -26.89 0.01 10.53
CA VAL A 411 -27.76 -0.77 9.64
C VAL A 411 -28.77 -1.61 10.44
N GLY A 412 -28.36 -2.17 11.58
CA GLY A 412 -29.26 -2.86 12.52
C GLY A 412 -30.39 -1.97 13.05
N VAL A 413 -30.14 -0.69 13.33
CA VAL A 413 -31.17 0.28 13.70
C VAL A 413 -32.13 0.56 12.55
N LEU A 414 -31.62 0.66 11.32
CA LEU A 414 -32.39 0.96 10.12
C LEU A 414 -33.32 -0.20 9.73
N LEU A 415 -32.79 -1.43 9.70
CA LEU A 415 -33.49 -2.63 9.24
C LEU A 415 -34.29 -3.32 10.34
N ARG A 416 -33.90 -3.18 11.62
CA ARG A 416 -34.52 -3.81 12.80
C ARG A 416 -34.56 -5.34 12.77
N THR A 417 -33.88 -5.97 11.81
CA THR A 417 -33.73 -7.43 11.69
C THR A 417 -32.25 -7.80 11.72
N SER A 418 -31.90 -8.81 12.51
CA SER A 418 -30.49 -9.25 12.62
C SER A 418 -29.98 -9.84 11.31
N ALA A 419 -30.77 -10.73 10.69
CA ALA A 419 -30.38 -11.40 9.45
C ALA A 419 -30.17 -10.41 8.29
N GLY A 420 -31.09 -9.46 8.12
CA GLY A 420 -30.99 -8.44 7.07
C GLY A 420 -29.80 -7.50 7.29
N ALA A 421 -29.54 -7.08 8.54
CA ALA A 421 -28.42 -6.21 8.85
C ALA A 421 -27.06 -6.88 8.64
N ILE A 422 -26.92 -8.14 9.09
CA ILE A 422 -25.70 -8.91 8.88
C ILE A 422 -25.47 -9.12 7.38
N ALA A 423 -26.47 -9.61 6.65
CA ALA A 423 -26.36 -9.86 5.22
C ALA A 423 -25.99 -8.59 4.44
N ALA A 424 -26.66 -7.46 4.72
CA ALA A 424 -26.39 -6.20 4.03
C ALA A 424 -24.95 -5.71 4.25
N VAL A 425 -24.43 -5.78 5.48
CA VAL A 425 -23.09 -5.28 5.78
C VAL A 425 -22.02 -6.25 5.28
N VAL A 426 -22.24 -7.56 5.35
CA VAL A 426 -21.35 -8.55 4.73
C VAL A 426 -21.27 -8.33 3.22
N VAL A 427 -22.41 -8.14 2.55
CA VAL A 427 -22.44 -7.80 1.11
C VAL A 427 -21.75 -6.47 0.82
N LEU A 428 -21.86 -5.49 1.71
CA LEU A 428 -21.26 -4.17 1.48
C LEU A 428 -19.74 -4.15 1.71
N VAL A 429 -19.21 -4.94 2.64
CA VAL A 429 -17.79 -4.92 3.05
C VAL A 429 -17.00 -6.09 2.47
N VAL A 430 -17.55 -7.30 2.51
CA VAL A 430 -16.84 -8.56 2.22
C VAL A 430 -17.00 -8.98 0.77
N LEU A 431 -18.19 -8.82 0.18
CA LEU A 431 -18.39 -9.18 -1.23
C LEU A 431 -17.49 -8.39 -2.19
N PRO A 432 -17.23 -7.08 -2.02
CA PRO A 432 -16.31 -6.35 -2.90
C PRO A 432 -14.89 -6.92 -2.87
N GLN A 433 -14.44 -7.39 -1.71
CA GLN A 433 -13.14 -8.05 -1.56
C GLN A 433 -13.10 -9.34 -2.38
N ILE A 434 -14.13 -10.19 -2.27
CA ILE A 434 -14.21 -11.46 -3.01
C ILE A 434 -14.32 -11.20 -4.52
N LEU A 435 -15.15 -10.24 -4.94
CA LEU A 435 -15.33 -9.89 -6.35
C LEU A 435 -14.09 -9.27 -6.97
N ALA A 436 -13.27 -8.55 -6.20
CA ALA A 436 -12.04 -7.95 -6.71
C ALA A 436 -11.05 -8.99 -7.29
N PHE A 437 -11.09 -10.25 -6.82
CA PHE A 437 -10.28 -11.34 -7.40
C PHE A 437 -10.81 -11.85 -8.74
N ALA A 438 -12.11 -11.68 -8.99
CA ALA A 438 -12.80 -12.24 -10.16
C ALA A 438 -13.04 -11.20 -11.28
N LEU A 439 -12.97 -9.91 -10.96
CA LEU A 439 -13.23 -8.84 -11.90
C LEU A 439 -11.97 -8.43 -12.69
N PRO A 440 -12.12 -7.85 -13.89
CA PRO A 440 -11.04 -7.14 -14.56
C PRO A 440 -10.47 -6.04 -13.64
N LEU A 441 -9.15 -5.80 -13.70
CA LEU A 441 -8.45 -4.89 -12.77
C LEU A 441 -9.08 -3.49 -12.66
N PRO A 442 -9.47 -2.80 -13.77
CA PRO A 442 -10.08 -1.48 -13.65
C PRO A 442 -11.39 -1.51 -12.87
N ALA A 443 -12.20 -2.55 -13.06
CA ALA A 443 -13.46 -2.74 -12.34
C ALA A 443 -13.23 -3.10 -10.87
N ALA A 444 -12.25 -3.97 -10.59
CA ALA A 444 -11.84 -4.29 -9.23
C ALA A 444 -11.35 -3.04 -8.48
N HIS A 445 -10.50 -2.23 -9.10
CA HIS A 445 -10.00 -0.98 -8.50
C HIS A 445 -11.11 0.02 -8.24
N TRP A 446 -12.01 0.22 -9.21
CA TRP A 446 -13.18 1.09 -9.04
C TRP A 446 -14.06 0.63 -7.86
N LEU A 447 -14.31 -0.68 -7.78
CA LEU A 447 -15.11 -1.28 -6.71
C LEU A 447 -14.46 -1.11 -5.34
N LEU A 448 -13.14 -1.32 -5.23
CA LEU A 448 -12.39 -1.14 -4.00
C LEU A 448 -12.23 0.33 -3.58
N ARG A 449 -12.33 1.28 -4.50
CA ARG A 449 -12.31 2.73 -4.17
C ARG A 449 -13.62 3.22 -3.57
N LEU A 450 -14.75 2.70 -4.05
CA LEU A 450 -16.07 3.20 -3.68
C LEU A 450 -16.70 2.50 -2.48
N THR A 451 -16.34 1.24 -2.25
CA THR A 451 -16.96 0.44 -1.18
C THR A 451 -16.19 0.58 0.14
N PRO A 452 -16.82 0.27 1.29
CA PRO A 452 -16.11 0.21 2.57
C PRO A 452 -14.93 -0.77 2.62
N ALA A 453 -14.82 -1.68 1.64
CA ALA A 453 -13.66 -2.52 1.43
C ALA A 453 -12.36 -1.74 1.23
N ALA A 454 -12.44 -0.46 0.80
CA ALA A 454 -11.30 0.46 0.73
C ALA A 454 -10.51 0.53 2.05
N ALA A 455 -11.16 0.33 3.20
CA ALA A 455 -10.51 0.42 4.51
C ALA A 455 -9.34 -0.55 4.69
N PHE A 456 -9.30 -1.67 3.96
CA PHE A 456 -8.18 -2.61 4.02
C PHE A 456 -6.86 -2.03 3.46
N ALA A 457 -6.90 -0.91 2.72
CA ALA A 457 -5.72 -0.12 2.37
C ALA A 457 -4.89 0.27 3.61
N ILE A 458 -5.53 0.35 4.79
CA ILE A 458 -4.86 0.67 6.05
C ILE A 458 -3.76 -0.34 6.43
N GLN A 459 -3.75 -1.53 5.81
CA GLN A 459 -2.80 -2.62 6.05
C GLN A 459 -1.62 -2.66 5.08
N GLN A 460 -1.63 -1.85 4.01
CA GLN A 460 -0.49 -1.77 3.08
C GLN A 460 0.76 -1.30 3.82
N GLY A 461 1.88 -1.99 3.69
CA GLY A 461 3.19 -1.65 4.23
C GLY A 461 4.22 -1.25 3.17
N VAL A 462 4.02 -1.67 1.92
CA VAL A 462 4.91 -1.35 0.79
C VAL A 462 4.80 0.13 0.40
N THR A 463 5.95 0.71 0.06
CA THR A 463 6.05 2.05 -0.53
C THR A 463 6.20 1.90 -2.03
N TYR A 464 5.29 2.50 -2.79
CA TYR A 464 5.35 2.56 -4.24
C TYR A 464 6.04 3.84 -4.70
N TYR A 465 6.94 3.72 -5.66
CA TYR A 465 7.76 4.78 -6.21
C TYR A 465 7.18 5.22 -7.56
N PRO A 466 7.05 6.54 -7.83
CA PRO A 466 6.50 7.05 -9.08
C PRO A 466 7.26 6.59 -10.33
N GLN A 467 8.54 6.24 -10.18
CA GLN A 467 9.43 5.79 -11.25
C GLN A 467 9.40 4.29 -11.54
N VAL A 468 8.44 3.56 -10.97
CA VAL A 468 8.23 2.14 -11.18
C VAL A 468 6.77 1.90 -11.53
N ASP A 469 6.52 1.25 -12.66
CA ASP A 469 5.19 0.77 -12.97
C ASP A 469 4.88 -0.45 -12.11
N HIS A 470 3.88 -0.32 -11.24
CA HIS A 470 3.42 -1.41 -10.40
C HIS A 470 2.01 -1.84 -10.80
N THR A 471 1.82 -3.15 -10.95
CA THR A 471 0.48 -3.71 -11.14
C THR A 471 -0.16 -3.91 -9.77
N CYS A 472 -1.04 -2.98 -9.37
CA CYS A 472 -1.72 -3.06 -8.09
C CYS A 472 -2.73 -4.23 -8.04
N LEU A 473 -2.35 -5.32 -7.40
CA LEU A 473 -3.16 -6.52 -7.26
C LEU A 473 -3.83 -6.61 -5.88
N PRO A 474 -5.17 -6.72 -5.79
CA PRO A 474 -5.87 -6.93 -4.52
C PRO A 474 -5.37 -8.16 -3.76
N GLU A 475 -5.04 -9.24 -4.48
CA GLU A 475 -4.50 -10.48 -3.93
C GLU A 475 -3.12 -10.34 -3.28
N SER A 476 -2.30 -9.39 -3.74
CA SER A 476 -1.00 -9.07 -3.12
C SER A 476 -1.13 -8.04 -2.00
N GLY A 477 -2.37 -7.64 -1.66
CA GLY A 477 -2.63 -6.66 -0.63
C GLY A 477 -2.52 -5.21 -1.11
N CYS A 478 -2.39 -4.97 -2.41
CA CYS A 478 -2.41 -3.62 -2.95
C CYS A 478 -3.83 -3.07 -3.06
N TYR A 479 -4.03 -1.85 -2.57
CA TYR A 479 -5.26 -1.10 -2.72
C TYR A 479 -5.02 0.19 -3.50
N PRO A 480 -5.97 0.58 -4.36
CA PRO A 480 -5.84 1.75 -5.23
C PRO A 480 -6.14 3.09 -4.51
N MET A 481 -5.86 3.16 -3.21
CA MET A 481 -6.07 4.30 -2.31
C MET A 481 -4.96 4.37 -1.26
N THR A 482 -4.72 5.55 -0.71
CA THR A 482 -3.82 5.68 0.45
C THR A 482 -4.43 4.99 1.69
N PRO A 483 -3.60 4.51 2.63
CA PRO A 483 -4.07 3.84 3.84
C PRO A 483 -5.19 4.59 4.59
N TRP A 484 -4.99 5.88 4.82
CA TRP A 484 -5.97 6.73 5.49
C TRP A 484 -7.16 7.10 4.60
N GLY A 485 -6.93 7.29 3.30
CA GLY A 485 -7.99 7.50 2.33
C GLY A 485 -8.99 6.36 2.33
N GLY A 486 -8.50 5.11 2.30
CA GLY A 486 -9.35 3.93 2.38
C GLY A 486 -10.15 3.83 3.69
N LEU A 487 -9.51 4.07 4.84
CA LEU A 487 -10.19 4.06 6.14
C LEU A 487 -11.28 5.14 6.23
N SER A 488 -11.04 6.31 5.62
CA SER A 488 -12.00 7.41 5.60
C SER A 488 -13.29 7.07 4.85
N VAL A 489 -13.22 6.23 3.80
CA VAL A 489 -14.41 5.75 3.07
C VAL A 489 -15.32 4.96 4.00
N LEU A 490 -14.79 3.98 4.73
CA LEU A 490 -15.56 3.21 5.71
C LEU A 490 -16.12 4.12 6.82
N ALA A 491 -15.33 5.08 7.31
CA ALA A 491 -15.79 6.04 8.31
C ALA A 491 -16.96 6.91 7.78
N ALA A 492 -16.92 7.33 6.51
CA ALA A 492 -18.00 8.07 5.87
C ALA A 492 -19.27 7.21 5.75
N TYR A 493 -19.17 5.95 5.31
CA TYR A 493 -20.29 5.02 5.28
C TYR A 493 -20.92 4.81 6.67
N ALA A 494 -20.08 4.59 7.69
CA ALA A 494 -20.55 4.44 9.07
C ALA A 494 -21.23 5.73 9.57
N GLY A 495 -20.66 6.90 9.29
CA GLY A 495 -21.23 8.21 9.63
C GLY A 495 -22.57 8.46 8.97
N VAL A 496 -22.69 8.23 7.66
CA VAL A 496 -23.95 8.37 6.92
C VAL A 496 -25.01 7.40 7.44
N ALA A 497 -24.67 6.14 7.67
CA ALA A 497 -25.59 5.15 8.24
C ALA A 497 -26.09 5.56 9.64
N LEU A 498 -25.20 6.11 10.49
CA LEU A 498 -25.56 6.63 11.80
C LEU A 498 -26.49 7.86 11.71
N LEU A 499 -26.23 8.78 10.79
CA LEU A 499 -27.10 9.94 10.56
C LEU A 499 -28.50 9.50 10.09
N LEU A 500 -28.58 8.56 9.16
CA LEU A 500 -29.86 8.00 8.70
C LEU A 500 -30.58 7.26 9.84
N ALA A 501 -29.86 6.50 10.66
CA ALA A 501 -30.40 5.83 11.83
C ALA A 501 -30.95 6.84 12.85
N ALA A 502 -30.20 7.91 13.14
CA ALA A 502 -30.61 8.98 14.04
C ALA A 502 -31.85 9.72 13.53
N TRP A 503 -31.91 10.02 12.23
CA TRP A 503 -33.05 10.65 11.58
C TRP A 503 -34.30 9.77 11.67
N ARG A 504 -34.17 8.46 11.37
CA ARG A 504 -35.27 7.49 11.46
C ARG A 504 -35.81 7.34 12.89
N LEU A 505 -34.96 7.46 13.90
CA LEU A 505 -35.36 7.41 15.31
C LEU A 505 -36.11 8.68 15.77
N ARG A 506 -35.84 9.83 15.15
CA ARG A 506 -36.56 11.10 15.42
C ARG A 506 -37.95 11.13 14.79
N GLY A 507 -38.09 10.58 13.58
CA GLY A 507 -39.31 10.74 12.77
C GLY A 507 -40.42 9.72 12.95
N ARG A 508 -40.28 8.69 13.80
CA ARG A 508 -41.32 7.65 13.97
C ARG A 508 -41.57 7.32 15.44
N ASP A 509 -42.82 7.37 15.88
CA ASP A 509 -43.24 6.75 17.14
C ASP A 509 -43.17 5.21 17.05
N ALA A 510 -42.87 4.58 18.19
CA ALA A 510 -42.42 3.19 18.32
C ALA A 510 -43.54 2.14 18.30
#